data_AF-A0A0P4UVH7-F1
#
_entry.id   AF-A0A0P4UVH7-F1
#
_cell.length_a   1.000
_cell.length_b   1.000
_cell.length_c   1.000
_cell.angle_alpha   90.00
_cell.angle_beta   90.00
_cell.angle_gamma   90.00
#
_symmetry.space_group_name_H-M   'P 1'
#
loop_
_entity.id
_entity.type
_entity.pdbx_description
1 polymer ?
#
loop_
_entity_poly.entity_id
_entity_poly.type
_entity_poly.pdbx_seq_one_letter_code
_entity_poly.pdbx_strand_id
1 'polypeptide(L)'
;MLTLDKLLTAHSTLKQRNGTQINAQLRQLQQHILAQLHALQQQEEILVADEYELLDPIQDHLARDARSLTGTDAFQAFVRSLFIETADELVCRYLATQIDPDPTIWRLHQLKEPLQIHCTQPFCEEVFDDEGISHTLYLVKMEVQLGRWRDVVDLAPQPLMETAGEFDLPLSGFKQWLKLTEQLKGALRQSPLGFGTQETQGNKRSARQKAVPSQRGVAQEMACVLMFVGELFHSYTVADRLWSLLSAAHGMPQPRSSPPPTAE
;
A
#
# COMPACT_ATOMS: atom_id res chain seq x y z
N MET A 1 61.71 28.16 -31.69
CA MET A 1 60.26 28.42 -31.80
C MET A 1 59.56 27.12 -32.18
N LEU A 2 58.50 26.73 -31.47
CA LEU A 2 57.64 25.62 -31.88
C LEU A 2 56.88 26.04 -33.14
N THR A 3 56.94 25.24 -34.20
CA THR A 3 56.17 25.48 -35.43
C THR A 3 54.69 25.18 -35.18
N LEU A 4 53.80 25.83 -35.92
CA LEU A 4 52.35 25.66 -35.82
C LEU A 4 51.93 24.18 -35.92
N ASP A 5 52.56 23.41 -36.82
CA ASP A 5 52.30 21.97 -36.97
C ASP A 5 52.65 21.16 -35.72
N LYS A 6 53.72 21.54 -35.00
CA LYS A 6 54.09 20.88 -33.73
C LYS A 6 53.08 21.18 -32.63
N LEU A 7 52.52 22.39 -32.60
CA LEU A 7 51.46 22.76 -31.65
C LEU A 7 50.13 22.03 -31.95
N LEU A 8 49.72 21.96 -33.23
CA LEU A 8 48.52 21.24 -33.63
C LEU A 8 48.64 19.74 -33.37
N THR A 9 49.81 19.15 -33.64
CA THR A 9 50.08 17.74 -33.32
C THR A 9 50.02 17.51 -31.81
N ALA A 10 50.70 18.35 -31.01
CA ALA A 10 50.66 18.23 -29.55
C ALA A 10 49.23 18.37 -28.97
N HIS A 11 48.43 19.30 -29.51
CA HIS A 11 47.03 19.46 -29.13
C HIS A 11 46.18 18.24 -29.50
N SER A 12 46.36 17.67 -30.69
CA SER A 12 45.64 16.46 -31.11
C SER A 12 45.97 15.25 -30.22
N THR A 13 47.26 15.06 -29.88
CA THR A 13 47.71 14.01 -28.97
C THR A 13 47.16 14.21 -27.56
N LEU A 14 47.13 15.45 -27.06
CA LEU A 14 46.55 15.77 -25.75
C LEU A 14 45.04 15.50 -25.74
N LYS A 15 44.31 15.91 -26.79
CA LYS A 15 42.87 15.66 -26.91
C LYS A 15 42.56 14.17 -26.96
N GLN A 16 43.34 13.39 -27.72
CA GLN A 16 43.18 11.94 -27.78
C GLN A 16 43.47 11.28 -26.43
N ARG A 17 44.56 11.67 -25.77
CA ARG A 17 44.91 11.16 -24.43
C ARG A 17 43.83 11.48 -23.40
N ASN A 18 43.36 12.73 -23.35
CA ASN A 18 42.27 13.14 -22.46
C ASN A 18 40.99 12.36 -22.76
N GLY A 19 40.63 12.21 -24.04
CA GLY A 19 39.48 11.40 -24.45
C GLY A 19 39.57 9.95 -23.98
N THR A 20 40.75 9.32 -24.11
CA THR A 20 40.96 7.95 -23.62
C THR A 20 40.88 7.85 -22.09
N GLN A 21 41.43 8.82 -21.37
CA GLN A 21 41.44 8.83 -19.91
C GLN A 21 40.04 9.07 -19.33
N ILE A 22 39.29 10.04 -19.88
CA ILE A 22 37.91 10.32 -19.47
C ILE A 22 37.02 9.12 -19.78
N ASN A 23 37.15 8.51 -20.98
CA ASN A 23 36.37 7.32 -21.32
C ASN A 23 36.69 6.13 -20.42
N ALA A 24 37.94 5.95 -20.00
CA ALA A 24 38.31 4.92 -19.04
C ALA A 24 37.66 5.17 -17.67
N GLN A 25 37.67 6.42 -17.19
CA GLN A 25 37.02 6.80 -15.93
C GLN A 25 35.50 6.62 -16.00
N LEU A 26 34.86 7.00 -17.12
CA LEU A 26 33.42 6.80 -17.32
C LEU A 26 33.05 5.31 -17.30
N ARG A 27 33.83 4.44 -17.95
CA ARG A 27 33.60 2.99 -17.89
C ARG A 27 33.77 2.43 -16.48
N GLN A 28 34.78 2.89 -15.74
CA GLN A 28 34.97 2.48 -14.35
C GLN A 28 33.80 2.90 -13.47
N LEU A 29 33.32 4.14 -13.63
CA LEU A 29 32.14 4.63 -12.90
C LEU A 29 30.89 3.82 -13.25
N GLN A 30 30.67 3.55 -14.54
CA GLN A 30 29.56 2.73 -15.01
C GLN A 30 29.61 1.32 -14.40
N GLN A 31 30.78 0.67 -14.40
CA GLN A 31 30.96 -0.64 -13.79
C GLN A 31 30.72 -0.61 -12.27
N HIS A 32 31.15 0.45 -11.60
CA HIS A 32 30.93 0.61 -10.16
C HIS A 32 29.44 0.77 -9.84
N ILE A 33 28.72 1.61 -10.59
CA ILE A 33 27.27 1.80 -10.43
C ILE A 33 26.54 0.48 -10.66
N LEU A 34 26.87 -0.26 -11.72
CA LEU A 34 26.26 -1.56 -11.99
C LEU A 34 26.51 -2.58 -10.88
N ALA A 35 27.74 -2.63 -10.35
CA ALA A 35 28.06 -3.52 -9.24
C ALA A 35 27.27 -3.16 -7.96
N GLN A 36 27.10 -1.86 -7.68
CA GLN A 36 26.30 -1.40 -6.55
C GLN A 36 24.81 -1.72 -6.74
N LEU A 37 24.27 -1.52 -7.95
CA LEU A 37 22.88 -1.87 -8.26
C LEU A 37 22.63 -3.37 -8.08
N HIS A 38 23.52 -4.23 -8.56
CA HIS A 38 23.40 -5.68 -8.33
C HIS A 38 23.50 -6.06 -6.86
N ALA A 39 24.38 -5.43 -6.08
CA ALA A 39 24.47 -5.69 -4.64
C ALA A 39 23.19 -5.28 -3.91
N LEU A 40 22.61 -4.13 -4.26
CA LEU A 40 21.32 -3.69 -3.71
C LEU A 40 20.19 -4.66 -4.08
N GLN A 41 20.17 -5.14 -5.33
CA GLN A 41 19.18 -6.13 -5.77
C GLN A 41 19.25 -7.42 -4.94
N GLN A 42 20.45 -7.96 -4.72
CA GLN A 42 20.61 -9.17 -3.91
C GLN A 42 20.17 -8.95 -2.46
N GLN A 43 20.47 -7.78 -1.90
CA GLN A 43 20.03 -7.44 -0.55
C GLN A 43 18.51 -7.31 -0.46
N GLU A 44 17.87 -6.71 -1.47
CA GLU A 44 16.42 -6.60 -1.55
C GLU A 44 15.76 -7.97 -1.69
N GLU A 45 16.27 -8.86 -2.55
CA GLU A 45 15.75 -10.23 -2.69
C GLU A 45 15.75 -10.99 -1.35
N ILE A 46 16.80 -10.79 -0.54
CA ILE A 46 16.87 -11.38 0.81
C ILE A 46 15.82 -10.76 1.74
N LEU A 47 15.71 -9.42 1.77
CA LEU A 47 14.75 -8.75 2.63
C LEU A 47 13.30 -9.13 2.28
N VAL A 48 13.00 -9.23 0.98
CA VAL A 48 11.70 -9.66 0.49
C VAL A 48 11.41 -11.10 0.92
N ALA A 49 12.39 -12.00 0.81
CA ALA A 49 12.24 -13.38 1.26
C ALA A 49 11.99 -13.47 2.78
N ASP A 50 12.78 -12.75 3.59
CA ASP A 50 12.59 -12.68 5.04
C ASP A 50 11.20 -12.13 5.40
N GLU A 51 10.71 -11.14 4.65
CA GLU A 51 9.37 -10.57 4.83
C GLU A 51 8.26 -11.58 4.48
N TYR A 52 8.42 -12.37 3.41
CA TYR A 52 7.50 -13.47 3.08
C TYR A 52 7.42 -14.50 4.21
N GLU A 53 8.56 -14.88 4.80
CA GLU A 53 8.59 -15.83 5.92
C GLU A 53 7.83 -15.31 7.15
N LEU A 54 7.84 -13.99 7.38
CA LEU A 54 7.12 -13.36 8.50
C LEU A 54 5.63 -13.14 8.22
N LEU A 55 5.26 -12.84 6.97
CA LEU A 55 3.89 -12.54 6.58
C LEU A 55 3.05 -13.80 6.30
N ASP A 56 3.67 -14.92 5.92
CA ASP A 56 2.96 -16.18 5.65
C ASP A 56 2.15 -16.68 6.88
N PRO A 57 2.71 -16.73 8.11
CA PRO A 57 1.93 -17.04 9.30
C PRO A 57 0.82 -16.01 9.60
N ILE A 58 1.06 -14.74 9.27
CA ILE A 58 0.07 -13.66 9.49
C ILE A 58 -1.11 -13.87 8.54
N GLN A 59 -0.87 -14.23 7.28
CA GLN A 59 -1.92 -14.51 6.30
C GLN A 59 -2.85 -15.64 6.77
N ASP A 60 -2.31 -16.68 7.38
CA ASP A 60 -3.07 -17.76 8.00
C ASP A 60 -3.98 -17.27 9.14
N HIS A 61 -3.51 -16.34 9.96
CA HIS A 61 -4.32 -15.71 11.00
C HIS A 61 -5.44 -14.85 10.42
N LEU A 62 -5.16 -14.06 9.38
CA LEU A 62 -6.13 -13.21 8.69
C LEU A 62 -7.22 -14.01 7.97
N ALA A 63 -6.86 -15.14 7.36
CA ALA A 63 -7.80 -16.05 6.70
C ALA A 63 -8.76 -16.71 7.70
N ARG A 64 -8.33 -16.93 8.95
CA ARG A 64 -9.17 -17.48 10.03
C ARG A 64 -10.07 -16.41 10.63
N ASP A 65 -9.48 -15.35 11.16
CA ASP A 65 -10.22 -14.22 11.73
C ASP A 65 -9.32 -12.99 11.92
N ALA A 66 -9.38 -12.05 10.98
CA ALA A 66 -8.65 -10.78 11.02
C ALA A 66 -8.99 -9.91 12.23
N ARG A 67 -10.08 -10.19 12.97
CA ARG A 67 -10.38 -9.52 14.24
C ARG A 67 -9.33 -9.77 15.32
N SER A 68 -8.46 -10.77 15.17
CA SER A 68 -7.34 -10.97 16.08
C SER A 68 -6.35 -9.80 16.08
N LEU A 69 -6.30 -9.02 14.99
CA LEU A 69 -5.42 -7.85 14.88
C LEU A 69 -5.79 -6.74 15.85
N THR A 70 -7.06 -6.56 16.18
CA THR A 70 -7.53 -5.42 16.97
C THR A 70 -6.97 -5.40 18.39
N GLY A 71 -6.60 -6.57 18.91
CA GLY A 71 -5.95 -6.71 20.22
C GLY A 71 -4.45 -6.45 20.22
N THR A 72 -3.82 -6.25 19.06
CA THR A 72 -2.37 -6.07 18.96
C THR A 72 -1.94 -4.61 19.16
N ASP A 73 -0.78 -4.41 19.77
CA ASP A 73 -0.23 -3.07 20.00
C ASP A 73 0.04 -2.31 18.69
N ALA A 74 0.48 -3.04 17.66
CA ALA A 74 0.74 -2.47 16.33
C ALA A 74 -0.53 -1.88 15.70
N PHE A 75 -1.64 -2.63 15.75
CA PHE A 75 -2.91 -2.14 15.24
C PHE A 75 -3.46 -0.97 16.06
N GLN A 76 -3.34 -1.02 17.39
CA GLN A 76 -3.76 0.10 18.24
C GLN A 76 -2.97 1.38 17.96
N ALA A 77 -1.67 1.26 17.70
CA ALA A 77 -0.84 2.41 17.31
C ALA A 77 -1.30 3.00 15.96
N PHE A 78 -1.60 2.16 14.98
CA PHE A 78 -2.16 2.56 13.69
C PHE A 78 -3.52 3.27 13.83
N VAL A 79 -4.43 2.72 14.62
CA VAL A 79 -5.74 3.37 14.87
C VAL A 79 -5.53 4.75 15.49
N ARG A 80 -4.62 4.89 16.45
CA ARG A 80 -4.30 6.19 17.06
C ARG A 80 -3.71 7.18 16.05
N SER A 81 -2.82 6.76 15.15
CA SER A 81 -2.23 7.66 14.15
C SER A 81 -3.29 8.24 13.20
N LEU A 82 -4.29 7.44 12.81
CA LEU A 82 -5.43 7.91 12.01
C LEU A 82 -6.23 9.04 12.70
N PHE A 83 -6.21 9.12 14.04
CA PHE A 83 -6.91 10.14 14.81
C PHE A 83 -6.05 11.35 15.20
N ILE A 84 -4.72 11.28 15.05
CA ILE A 84 -3.79 12.32 15.53
C ILE A 84 -3.54 13.43 14.49
N GLU A 85 -3.87 13.22 13.20
CA GLU A 85 -3.48 14.15 12.12
C GLU A 85 -4.56 15.11 11.60
N THR A 86 -5.82 15.02 12.05
CA THR A 86 -6.87 15.92 11.53
C THR A 86 -6.96 17.21 12.33
N ALA A 87 -5.98 18.09 12.14
CA ALA A 87 -6.02 19.48 12.61
C ALA A 87 -7.04 20.35 11.83
N ASP A 88 -7.67 19.81 10.78
CA ASP A 88 -8.66 20.54 9.99
C ASP A 88 -10.08 20.23 10.48
N GLU A 89 -10.69 21.20 11.16
CA GLU A 89 -12.05 21.22 11.73
C GLU A 89 -13.18 20.79 10.77
N LEU A 90 -12.90 20.62 9.49
CA LEU A 90 -13.82 20.16 8.44
C LEU A 90 -14.11 18.66 8.49
N VAL A 91 -13.13 17.84 8.89
CA VAL A 91 -13.28 16.38 9.01
C VAL A 91 -14.23 16.03 10.17
N CYS A 92 -14.07 16.71 11.29
CA CYS A 92 -14.94 16.61 12.47
C CYS A 92 -16.38 17.09 12.21
N ARG A 93 -16.61 17.96 11.21
CA ARG A 93 -17.96 18.45 10.85
C ARG A 93 -18.72 17.56 9.86
N TYR A 94 -18.05 16.75 9.03
CA TYR A 94 -18.69 15.91 8.01
C TYR A 94 -18.76 14.41 8.35
N LEU A 95 -17.86 13.91 9.20
CA LEU A 95 -17.84 12.51 9.59
C LEU A 95 -18.07 12.41 11.09
N ALA A 96 -19.31 12.06 11.46
CA ALA A 96 -19.53 11.37 12.72
C ALA A 96 -18.79 10.03 12.63
N THR A 97 -17.49 10.01 12.95
CA THR A 97 -16.74 8.80 13.30
C THR A 97 -17.54 8.10 14.39
N GLN A 98 -18.15 6.96 14.05
CA GLN A 98 -18.94 6.17 15.00
C GLN A 98 -18.11 5.08 15.66
N ILE A 99 -16.81 5.06 15.36
CA ILE A 99 -15.85 4.09 15.84
C ILE A 99 -15.11 4.66 17.04
N ASP A 100 -14.84 3.79 18.00
CA ASP A 100 -14.12 4.15 19.22
C ASP A 100 -12.60 4.19 18.91
N PRO A 101 -11.81 5.09 19.53
CA PRO A 101 -10.36 5.05 19.41
C PRO A 101 -9.72 3.77 19.96
N ASP A 102 -10.41 3.03 20.83
CA ASP A 102 -9.99 1.71 21.30
C ASP A 102 -10.57 0.58 20.42
N PRO A 103 -9.74 -0.12 19.62
CA PRO A 103 -10.21 -1.18 18.74
C PRO A 103 -10.69 -2.45 19.45
N THR A 104 -10.36 -2.63 20.73
CA THR A 104 -10.74 -3.83 21.49
C THR A 104 -12.23 -3.86 21.85
N ILE A 105 -12.90 -2.70 21.85
CA ILE A 105 -14.33 -2.55 22.17
C ILE A 105 -15.22 -2.36 20.94
N TRP A 106 -14.63 -2.49 19.75
CA TRP A 106 -15.33 -2.36 18.48
C TRP A 106 -16.47 -3.37 18.30
N ARG A 107 -17.47 -2.96 17.54
CA ARG A 107 -18.67 -3.78 17.29
C ARG A 107 -18.37 -4.98 16.41
N LEU A 108 -17.28 -4.94 15.66
CA LEU A 108 -16.74 -6.05 14.89
C LEU A 108 -16.56 -7.32 15.75
N HIS A 109 -16.21 -7.17 17.03
CA HIS A 109 -16.12 -8.27 18.00
C HIS A 109 -17.47 -8.87 18.41
N GLN A 110 -18.54 -8.10 18.26
CA GLN A 110 -19.90 -8.53 18.61
C GLN A 110 -20.55 -9.37 17.51
N LEU A 111 -19.94 -9.41 16.32
CA LEU A 111 -20.38 -10.23 15.19
C LEU A 111 -20.11 -11.71 15.46
N LYS A 112 -21.09 -12.56 15.11
CA LYS A 112 -20.96 -14.01 15.28
C LYS A 112 -20.01 -14.65 14.27
N GLU A 113 -20.03 -14.13 13.04
CA GLU A 113 -19.22 -14.63 11.94
C GLU A 113 -17.81 -14.03 12.00
N PRO A 114 -16.76 -14.78 11.67
CA PRO A 114 -15.39 -14.27 11.59
C PRO A 114 -15.23 -13.32 10.39
N LEU A 115 -14.35 -12.32 10.56
CA LEU A 115 -13.90 -11.49 9.44
C LEU A 115 -12.69 -12.18 8.82
N GLN A 116 -12.84 -12.73 7.64
CA GLN A 116 -11.76 -13.40 6.93
C GLN A 116 -11.23 -12.45 5.85
N ILE A 117 -9.91 -12.28 5.80
CA ILE A 117 -9.25 -11.49 4.77
C ILE A 117 -8.26 -12.40 4.06
N HIS A 118 -8.44 -12.50 2.74
CA HIS A 118 -7.50 -13.17 1.86
C HIS A 118 -6.83 -12.10 1.00
N CYS A 119 -5.59 -11.79 1.32
CA CYS A 119 -4.79 -10.91 0.51
C CYS A 119 -4.47 -11.61 -0.82
N THR A 120 -4.95 -11.02 -1.89
CA THR A 120 -4.64 -11.41 -3.26
C THR A 120 -3.48 -10.57 -3.77
N GLN A 121 -2.72 -11.16 -4.70
CA GLN A 121 -1.43 -10.68 -5.17
C GLN A 121 -1.34 -9.15 -5.37
N PRO A 122 -0.18 -8.54 -5.06
CA PRO A 122 0.06 -7.16 -5.45
C PRO A 122 -0.04 -7.02 -6.97
N PHE A 123 -0.57 -5.90 -7.44
CA PHE A 123 -0.64 -5.56 -8.86
C PHE A 123 -0.34 -4.08 -9.07
N CYS A 124 0.03 -3.71 -10.29
CA CYS A 124 0.22 -2.32 -10.67
C CYS A 124 -0.76 -1.91 -11.75
N GLU A 125 -1.13 -0.63 -11.73
CA GLU A 125 -1.98 0.01 -12.73
C GLU A 125 -1.35 1.33 -13.16
N GLU A 126 -1.37 1.62 -14.46
CA GLU A 126 -1.00 2.95 -14.96
C GLU A 126 -2.19 3.89 -14.85
N VAL A 127 -2.01 4.99 -14.13
CA VAL A 127 -3.03 6.02 -13.95
C VAL A 127 -2.51 7.34 -14.52
N PHE A 128 -3.36 8.04 -15.23
CA PHE A 128 -3.05 9.35 -15.80
C PHE A 128 -3.62 10.43 -14.89
N ASP A 129 -2.81 11.43 -14.56
CA ASP A 129 -3.31 12.63 -13.90
C ASP A 129 -4.06 13.55 -14.88
N ASP A 130 -4.63 14.62 -14.34
CA ASP A 130 -5.38 15.62 -15.12
C ASP A 130 -4.48 16.36 -16.16
N GLU A 131 -3.15 16.27 -16.00
CA GLU A 131 -2.15 16.83 -16.92
C GLU A 131 -1.71 15.81 -18.00
N GLY A 132 -2.22 14.58 -17.94
CA GLY A 132 -1.91 13.51 -18.88
C GLY A 132 -0.56 12.81 -18.62
N ILE A 133 0.04 13.01 -17.45
CA ILE A 133 1.26 12.32 -17.02
C ILE A 133 0.86 10.96 -16.44
N SER A 134 1.52 9.90 -16.91
CA SER A 134 1.31 8.54 -16.43
C SER A 134 2.10 8.28 -15.15
N HIS A 135 1.42 7.79 -14.12
CA HIS A 135 2.00 7.32 -12.87
C HIS A 135 1.62 5.85 -12.65
N THR A 136 2.58 5.03 -12.21
CA THR A 136 2.30 3.63 -11.83
C THR A 136 1.81 3.58 -10.39
N LEU A 137 0.55 3.21 -10.18
CA LEU A 137 0.01 2.91 -8.86
C LEU A 137 0.25 1.44 -8.53
N TYR A 138 0.71 1.18 -7.30
CA TYR A 138 0.89 -0.15 -6.77
C TYR A 138 -0.25 -0.43 -5.79
N LEU A 139 -1.00 -1.49 -6.05
CA LEU A 139 -2.24 -1.84 -5.38
C LEU A 139 -2.13 -3.25 -4.81
N VAL A 140 -2.79 -3.49 -3.68
CA VAL A 140 -3.00 -4.81 -3.10
C VAL A 140 -4.47 -5.14 -3.23
N LYS A 141 -4.76 -6.28 -3.85
CA LYS A 141 -6.12 -6.79 -3.95
C LYS A 141 -6.46 -7.58 -2.70
N MET A 142 -7.60 -7.35 -2.10
CA MET A 142 -8.03 -8.06 -0.89
C MET A 142 -9.43 -8.58 -1.05
N GLU A 143 -9.60 -9.88 -0.84
CA GLU A 143 -10.90 -10.52 -0.75
C GLU A 143 -11.32 -10.57 0.71
N VAL A 144 -12.44 -9.93 1.02
CA VAL A 144 -12.97 -9.78 2.36
C VAL A 144 -14.23 -10.62 2.47
N GLN A 145 -14.30 -11.47 3.48
CA GLN A 145 -15.45 -12.32 3.76
C GLN A 145 -15.92 -12.14 5.20
N LEU A 146 -17.23 -12.01 5.37
CA LEU A 146 -17.90 -11.94 6.67
C LEU A 146 -19.14 -12.85 6.61
N GLY A 147 -19.00 -14.06 7.14
CA GLY A 147 -20.01 -15.10 7.00
C GLY A 147 -20.26 -15.47 5.53
N ARG A 148 -21.47 -15.18 5.04
CA ARG A 148 -21.86 -15.42 3.62
C ARG A 148 -21.60 -14.23 2.70
N TRP A 149 -21.29 -13.06 3.25
CA TRP A 149 -20.96 -11.89 2.46
C TRP A 149 -19.49 -11.95 2.07
N ARG A 150 -19.21 -11.57 0.82
CA ARG A 150 -17.86 -11.53 0.25
C ARG A 150 -17.79 -10.34 -0.71
N ASP A 151 -16.68 -9.63 -0.66
CA ASP A 151 -16.39 -8.52 -1.56
C ASP A 151 -14.88 -8.44 -1.84
N VAL A 152 -14.51 -7.73 -2.88
CA VAL A 152 -13.12 -7.52 -3.28
C VAL A 152 -12.80 -6.03 -3.27
N VAL A 153 -11.70 -5.69 -2.63
CA VAL A 153 -11.27 -4.32 -2.40
C VAL A 153 -9.84 -4.16 -2.89
N ASP A 154 -9.60 -3.10 -3.66
CA ASP A 154 -8.27 -2.73 -4.09
C ASP A 154 -7.75 -1.60 -3.18
N LEU A 155 -6.59 -1.81 -2.56
CA LEU A 155 -5.96 -0.85 -1.66
C LEU A 155 -4.64 -0.35 -2.25
N ALA A 156 -4.56 0.97 -2.45
CA ALA A 156 -3.31 1.68 -2.68
C ALA A 156 -2.66 1.94 -1.33
N PRO A 157 -1.58 1.25 -0.96
CA PRO A 157 -1.05 1.47 0.38
C PRO A 157 -0.22 2.74 0.39
N GLN A 158 -0.34 3.52 1.45
CA GLN A 158 0.44 4.74 1.63
C GLN A 158 1.65 4.47 2.51
N PRO A 159 2.80 5.12 2.26
CA PRO A 159 3.89 5.11 3.23
C PRO A 159 3.43 5.85 4.51
N LEU A 160 3.64 5.23 5.67
CA LEU A 160 3.35 5.78 7.01
C LEU A 160 4.13 7.07 7.35
N MET A 161 5.05 7.50 6.49
CA MET A 161 5.74 8.79 6.60
C MET A 161 5.87 9.43 5.22
N GLU A 162 5.31 10.63 5.10
CA GLU A 162 5.66 11.58 4.03
C GLU A 162 7.18 11.83 4.10
N THR A 163 7.95 11.19 3.23
CA THR A 163 9.26 11.74 2.88
C THR A 163 9.00 13.01 2.11
N ALA A 164 9.26 14.15 2.77
CA ALA A 164 9.16 15.51 2.27
C ALA A 164 9.34 15.63 0.75
N GLY A 165 8.24 15.85 0.07
CA GLY A 165 8.16 16.21 -1.34
C GLY A 165 6.72 16.56 -1.66
N GLU A 166 6.49 17.82 -2.05
CA GLU A 166 5.22 18.37 -2.51
C GLU A 166 4.77 17.74 -3.86
N PHE A 167 4.67 16.42 -3.90
CA PHE A 167 3.94 15.71 -4.94
C PHE A 167 2.62 15.31 -4.32
N ASP A 168 1.51 15.65 -4.97
CA ASP A 168 0.15 15.26 -4.59
C ASP A 168 0.08 13.74 -4.41
N LEU A 169 0.38 13.28 -3.19
CA LEU A 169 0.26 11.89 -2.79
C LEU A 169 -1.22 11.54 -2.87
N PRO A 170 -1.59 10.47 -3.60
CA PRO A 170 -2.98 10.15 -3.85
C PRO A 170 -3.65 9.77 -2.53
N LEU A 171 -4.51 10.66 -2.03
CA LEU A 171 -5.45 10.49 -0.92
C LEU A 171 -4.80 10.17 0.44
N SER A 172 -4.47 11.17 1.26
CA SER A 172 -4.12 10.99 2.69
C SER A 172 -4.90 9.83 3.34
N GLY A 173 -4.29 9.02 4.21
CA GLY A 173 -4.88 7.78 4.74
C GLY A 173 -6.35 7.93 5.19
N PHE A 174 -6.71 9.10 5.70
CA PHE A 174 -8.09 9.48 5.99
C PHE A 174 -9.06 9.48 4.79
N LYS A 175 -8.66 10.05 3.64
CA LYS A 175 -9.45 10.05 2.40
C LYS A 175 -9.64 8.63 1.86
N GLN A 176 -8.61 7.78 1.95
CA GLN A 176 -8.70 6.37 1.58
C GLN A 176 -9.67 5.62 2.51
N TRP A 177 -9.55 5.83 3.82
CA TRP A 177 -10.46 5.28 4.83
C TRP A 177 -11.93 5.65 4.54
N LEU A 178 -12.19 6.90 4.17
CA LEU A 178 -13.52 7.38 3.83
C LEU A 178 -14.07 6.70 2.57
N LYS A 179 -13.26 6.59 1.51
CA LYS A 179 -13.64 5.93 0.25
C LYS A 179 -14.02 4.47 0.51
N LEU A 180 -13.20 3.76 1.29
CA LEU A 180 -13.46 2.37 1.68
C LEU A 180 -14.72 2.23 2.54
N THR A 181 -14.90 3.14 3.49
CA THR A 181 -16.10 3.16 4.34
C THR A 181 -17.37 3.25 3.49
N GLU A 182 -17.41 4.13 2.49
CA GLU A 182 -18.58 4.28 1.63
C GLU A 182 -18.77 3.08 0.68
N GLN A 183 -17.68 2.51 0.15
CA GLN A 183 -17.74 1.26 -0.63
C GLN A 183 -18.32 0.10 0.19
N LEU A 184 -17.76 -0.14 1.39
CA LEU A 184 -18.20 -1.21 2.28
C LEU A 184 -19.63 -0.99 2.76
N LYS A 185 -20.02 0.25 3.05
CA LYS A 185 -21.41 0.58 3.40
C LYS A 185 -22.37 0.24 2.27
N GLY A 186 -22.00 0.50 1.02
CA GLY A 186 -22.77 0.08 -0.16
C GLY A 186 -22.91 -1.45 -0.23
N ALA A 187 -21.80 -2.17 -0.11
CA ALA A 187 -21.75 -3.63 -0.19
C ALA A 187 -22.49 -4.32 0.95
N LEU A 188 -22.29 -3.86 2.19
CA LEU A 188 -22.93 -4.40 3.38
C LEU A 188 -24.45 -4.18 3.41
N ARG A 189 -25.00 -3.22 2.63
CA ARG A 189 -26.47 -3.00 2.56
C ARG A 189 -27.16 -4.18 1.91
N GLN A 190 -26.45 -4.86 1.03
CA GLN A 190 -26.92 -6.03 0.29
C GLN A 190 -26.61 -7.33 1.05
N SER A 191 -25.94 -7.24 2.20
CA SER A 191 -25.51 -8.40 2.97
C SER A 191 -26.66 -9.07 3.72
N PRO A 192 -26.73 -10.41 3.73
CA PRO A 192 -27.71 -11.17 4.51
C PRO A 192 -27.50 -11.07 6.03
N LEU A 193 -26.44 -10.39 6.49
CA LEU A 193 -26.12 -10.21 7.91
C LEU A 193 -27.09 -9.30 8.67
N GLY A 194 -28.02 -8.62 7.98
CA GLY A 194 -29.13 -7.93 8.62
C GLY A 194 -28.72 -6.66 9.38
N PHE A 195 -27.79 -5.87 8.83
CA PHE A 195 -27.51 -4.52 9.33
C PHE A 195 -28.69 -3.60 9.00
N GLY A 196 -29.68 -3.57 9.88
CA GLY A 196 -30.94 -2.86 9.64
C GLY A 196 -30.75 -1.36 9.38
N THR A 197 -31.38 -0.85 8.32
CA THR A 197 -31.63 0.57 8.11
C THR A 197 -32.62 1.06 9.17
N GLN A 198 -32.15 1.59 10.29
CA GLN A 198 -33.00 2.46 11.12
C GLN A 198 -33.08 3.83 10.44
N GLU A 199 -33.88 3.93 9.39
CA GLU A 199 -34.56 5.19 9.11
C GLU A 199 -35.82 5.23 9.97
N THR A 200 -35.76 6.10 10.97
CA THR A 200 -36.86 6.51 11.84
C THR A 200 -38.16 6.75 11.07
N GLN A 201 -39.09 5.81 11.12
CA GLN A 201 -40.51 6.10 11.15
C GLN A 201 -41.09 5.56 12.46
N GLY A 202 -41.91 6.41 13.09
CA GLY A 202 -42.15 6.38 14.52
C GLY A 202 -42.91 5.16 15.01
N ASN A 203 -42.55 4.71 16.21
CA ASN A 203 -43.48 4.79 17.34
C ASN A 203 -42.77 4.41 18.64
N LYS A 204 -43.04 5.21 19.67
CA LYS A 204 -42.67 4.92 21.05
C LYS A 204 -43.30 3.60 21.48
N ARG A 205 -42.49 2.73 22.10
CA ARG A 205 -42.79 1.65 23.06
C ARG A 205 -42.28 0.28 22.61
N SER A 206 -41.06 -0.06 23.01
CA SER A 206 -40.80 -1.29 23.78
C SER A 206 -39.33 -1.32 24.20
N ALA A 207 -39.12 -1.55 25.49
CA ALA A 207 -37.81 -1.72 26.10
C ALA A 207 -37.12 -2.98 25.54
N ARG A 208 -35.79 -2.92 25.44
CA ARG A 208 -34.87 -4.05 25.15
C ARG A 208 -34.80 -4.49 23.68
N GLN A 209 -34.69 -3.55 22.74
CA GLN A 209 -34.03 -3.85 21.47
C GLN A 209 -32.52 -3.91 21.73
N LYS A 210 -31.90 -5.10 21.59
CA LYS A 210 -30.44 -5.20 21.42
C LYS A 210 -30.08 -4.23 20.30
N ALA A 211 -29.26 -3.23 20.60
CA ALA A 211 -28.83 -2.24 19.62
C ALA A 211 -28.23 -2.99 18.42
N VAL A 212 -28.92 -2.96 17.28
CA VAL A 212 -28.37 -3.46 16.03
C VAL A 212 -27.18 -2.53 15.73
N PRO A 213 -25.97 -3.06 15.49
CA PRO A 213 -24.82 -2.23 15.15
C PRO A 213 -25.18 -1.33 13.98
N SER A 214 -24.96 -0.02 14.10
CA SER A 214 -25.15 0.86 12.94
C SER A 214 -24.20 0.40 11.84
N GLN A 215 -24.76 0.12 10.67
CA GLN A 215 -24.03 -0.40 9.53
C GLN A 215 -22.79 0.42 9.19
N ARG A 216 -22.90 1.75 9.34
CA ARG A 216 -21.81 2.71 9.12
C ARG A 216 -20.64 2.49 10.08
N GLY A 217 -20.89 2.20 11.35
CA GLY A 217 -19.82 1.95 12.33
C GLY A 217 -19.04 0.69 12.01
N VAL A 218 -19.74 -0.40 11.66
CA VAL A 218 -19.07 -1.65 11.25
C VAL A 218 -18.27 -1.48 9.96
N ALA A 219 -18.81 -0.74 8.98
CA ALA A 219 -18.06 -0.41 7.75
C ALA A 219 -16.79 0.40 8.03
N GLN A 220 -16.85 1.35 8.97
CA GLN A 220 -15.70 2.15 9.40
C GLN A 220 -14.65 1.31 10.13
N GLU A 221 -15.06 0.41 11.04
CA GLU A 221 -14.17 -0.53 11.74
C GLU A 221 -13.49 -1.48 10.74
N MET A 222 -14.27 -2.05 9.80
CA MET A 222 -13.74 -2.92 8.74
C MET A 222 -12.76 -2.18 7.84
N ALA A 223 -13.05 -0.92 7.47
CA ALA A 223 -12.14 -0.11 6.66
C ALA A 223 -10.78 0.10 7.35
N CYS A 224 -10.75 0.34 8.67
CA CYS A 224 -9.50 0.43 9.42
C CYS A 224 -8.69 -0.88 9.39
N VAL A 225 -9.36 -2.02 9.62
CA VAL A 225 -8.69 -3.33 9.55
C VAL A 225 -8.10 -3.57 8.17
N LEU A 226 -8.88 -3.30 7.11
CA LEU A 226 -8.43 -3.49 5.74
C LEU A 226 -7.26 -2.59 5.37
N MET A 227 -7.28 -1.32 5.78
CA MET A 227 -6.16 -0.42 5.54
C MET A 227 -4.86 -0.91 6.19
N PHE A 228 -4.93 -1.31 7.48
CA PHE A 228 -3.75 -1.83 8.17
C PHE A 228 -3.22 -3.10 7.50
N VAL A 229 -4.10 -4.02 7.09
CA VAL A 229 -3.71 -5.21 6.33
C VAL A 229 -3.12 -4.81 4.97
N GLY A 230 -3.67 -3.82 4.29
CA GLY A 230 -3.10 -3.29 3.05
C GLY A 230 -1.69 -2.74 3.22
N GLU A 231 -1.42 -2.06 4.33
CA GLU A 231 -0.08 -1.57 4.67
C GLU A 231 0.90 -2.71 4.98
N LEU A 232 0.47 -3.71 5.75
CA LEU A 232 1.28 -4.91 6.04
C LEU A 232 1.73 -5.65 4.77
N PHE A 233 0.84 -5.70 3.77
CA PHE A 233 1.11 -6.37 2.50
C PHE A 233 1.55 -5.38 1.40
N HIS A 234 1.94 -4.15 1.75
CA HIS A 234 2.45 -3.18 0.76
C HIS A 234 3.93 -3.33 0.47
N SER A 235 4.73 -3.68 1.47
CA SER A 235 6.19 -3.73 1.36
C SER A 235 6.66 -4.69 0.26
N TYR A 236 5.81 -5.67 -0.10
CA TYR A 236 5.88 -6.46 -1.34
C TYR A 236 6.04 -5.67 -2.66
N THR A 237 5.63 -4.40 -2.72
CA THR A 237 5.63 -3.59 -3.95
C THR A 237 6.89 -2.75 -4.15
N VAL A 238 7.74 -2.60 -3.14
CA VAL A 238 9.02 -1.86 -3.28
C VAL A 238 9.98 -2.63 -4.19
N ALA A 239 9.97 -3.96 -4.11
CA ALA A 239 10.74 -4.86 -4.97
C ALA A 239 10.46 -4.67 -6.47
N ASP A 240 9.22 -4.39 -6.82
CA ASP A 240 8.80 -4.21 -8.22
C ASP A 240 9.24 -2.83 -8.76
N ARG A 241 9.45 -1.83 -7.88
CA ARG A 241 9.94 -0.50 -8.24
C ARG A 241 11.38 -0.52 -8.73
N LEU A 242 12.27 -1.27 -8.08
CA LEU A 242 13.66 -1.40 -8.53
C LEU A 242 13.75 -2.21 -9.82
N TRP A 243 12.89 -3.22 -10.00
CA TRP A 243 12.80 -3.99 -11.23
C TRP A 243 12.38 -3.14 -12.43
N SER A 244 11.35 -2.29 -12.28
CA SER A 244 10.89 -1.40 -13.36
C SER A 244 11.95 -0.37 -13.75
N LEU A 245 12.68 0.21 -12.79
CA LEU A 245 13.77 1.14 -13.03
C LEU A 245 14.92 0.51 -13.82
N LEU A 246 15.28 -0.74 -13.52
CA LEU A 246 16.33 -1.47 -14.25
C LEU A 246 15.87 -1.90 -15.65
N SER A 247 14.61 -2.30 -15.78
CA SER A 247 13.99 -2.68 -17.07
C SER A 247 13.93 -1.50 -18.04
N ALA A 248 13.53 -0.33 -17.55
CA ALA A 248 13.50 0.91 -18.31
C ALA A 248 14.90 1.41 -18.70
N ALA A 249 15.90 1.20 -17.84
CA ALA A 249 17.28 1.61 -18.12
C ALA A 249 18.01 0.73 -19.14
N HIS A 250 17.60 -0.54 -19.33
CA HIS A 250 18.38 -1.52 -20.10
C HIS A 250 17.59 -2.35 -21.13
N GLY A 251 16.29 -2.11 -21.34
CA GLY A 251 15.50 -2.91 -22.30
C GLY A 251 15.49 -4.40 -21.96
N MET A 252 15.60 -4.72 -20.66
CA MET A 252 15.51 -6.09 -20.14
C MET A 252 14.03 -6.54 -20.18
N PRO A 253 13.76 -7.84 -20.38
CA PRO A 253 12.40 -8.34 -20.52
C PRO A 253 11.56 -8.06 -19.27
N GLN A 254 10.28 -7.77 -19.49
CA GLN A 254 9.28 -7.47 -18.47
C GLN A 254 9.27 -8.46 -17.29
N PRO A 255 8.82 -8.02 -16.10
CA PRO A 255 8.72 -8.88 -14.92
C PRO A 255 7.96 -10.16 -15.23
N ARG A 256 8.48 -11.28 -14.70
CA ARG A 256 7.75 -12.54 -14.69
C ARG A 256 6.49 -12.34 -13.85
N SER A 257 5.34 -12.36 -14.51
CA SER A 257 4.00 -12.36 -13.92
C SER A 257 3.68 -13.68 -13.20
N SER A 258 4.62 -14.25 -12.45
CA SER A 258 4.43 -15.55 -11.81
C SER A 258 5.16 -15.58 -10.48
N PRO A 259 4.47 -15.93 -9.38
CA PRO A 259 5.14 -16.17 -8.10
C PRO A 259 6.19 -17.27 -8.27
N PRO A 260 7.24 -17.30 -7.41
CA PRO A 260 8.18 -18.40 -7.40
C PRO A 260 7.39 -19.71 -7.21
N PRO A 261 7.77 -20.81 -7.91
CA PRO A 261 7.12 -22.08 -7.71
C PRO A 261 7.24 -22.47 -6.25
N THR A 262 6.10 -22.70 -5.61
CA THR A 262 6.03 -23.39 -4.32
C THR A 262 6.81 -24.68 -4.44
N ALA A 263 7.83 -24.85 -3.61
CA ALA A 263 8.56 -26.10 -3.52
C ALA A 263 7.59 -27.20 -3.05
N GLU A 264 7.35 -28.18 -3.91
CA GLU A 264 6.79 -29.49 -3.54
C GLU A 264 7.81 -30.33 -2.77
#